data_AF-A0A9D4HSL8-F1
#
_entry.id   AF-A0A9D4HSL8-F1
#
_cell.length_a   1.000
_cell.length_b   1.000
_cell.length_c   1.000
_cell.angle_alpha   90.00
_cell.angle_beta   90.00
_cell.angle_gamma   90.00
#
_symmetry.space_group_name_H-M   'P 1'
#
loop_
_entity.id
_entity.type
_entity.pdbx_description
1 polymer ?
#
loop_
_entity_poly.entity_id
_entity_poly.type
_entity_poly.pdbx_seq_one_letter_code
_entity_poly.pdbx_strand_id
1 'polypeptide(L)'
;MTRLELLLALLGACTLEAAIFTPEQEADIQSYVEKVLECRNIPGLSLAVVKGEKSWTRGFGFEDLETEQPVKNTTRFLVGSLTKSITMTLLGHYLEIRRLNWDTKLVDIKPTRSYQLEQFEFQDTDTTNQVTVADLLTHQTGVAAAGDYGLIAGYPEGTTRSDLARKIRYIPQKYKFRERFYYNSMMYVVLGHLTEILGQRSWEKLMMSNLFDQIGMTSSLIIQNSDEVHQRGFAKPYILRNGKLEPGTRGIYNITPGEPTGGIVSNGLDMIKWMRFNLQNGETDRRRQLLKPEMMEQAFKEQLKFSDAMVKDYSFRTPIFPVDDVITGFGYAWYTSTYRGYRRLLTNGNLFSYTASIWMFPEKNISMFASINGPQFPGMDIFIKTVLWYLSDMLLGETPWLNIDTACSFPKPWFTPPTFNIPAPPVYENEYLADYVGNYISDLLPAVVIAFKQDGSPKPALRFEMGRITGDLWPTSTSIQLDFEVTEPWELAIQHVVSDTFTKRYPVFFQISDRNVTSGFVMFTDVGVSVPFRKTSI
;
A
#
# COMPACT_ATOMS: atom_id res chain seq x y z
N MET A 1 29.66 23.65 57.01
CA MET A 1 29.19 23.10 55.72
C MET A 1 30.35 22.40 55.06
N THR A 2 30.42 21.09 55.26
CA THR A 2 31.52 20.24 54.79
C THR A 2 31.29 19.88 53.32
N ARG A 3 32.38 19.62 52.58
CA ARG A 3 32.38 19.20 51.14
C ARG A 3 31.45 18.02 50.80
N LEU A 4 30.92 17.33 51.82
CA LEU A 4 29.98 16.21 51.68
C LEU A 4 28.55 16.68 51.36
N GLU A 5 28.14 17.88 51.82
CA GLU A 5 26.80 18.43 51.54
C GLU A 5 26.68 18.97 50.10
N LEU A 6 27.80 19.36 49.48
CA LEU A 6 27.83 19.81 48.09
C LEU A 6 27.82 18.66 47.07
N LEU A 7 28.25 17.45 47.48
CA LEU A 7 28.24 16.26 46.62
C LEU A 7 26.87 15.56 46.58
N LEU A 8 26.02 15.77 47.59
CA LEU A 8 24.62 15.30 47.56
C LEU A 8 23.69 16.21 46.75
N ALA A 9 24.07 17.47 46.50
CA ALA A 9 23.31 18.38 45.63
C ALA A 9 23.60 18.20 44.12
N LEU A 10 24.59 17.37 43.76
CA LEU A 10 25.00 17.07 42.38
C LEU A 10 24.61 15.66 41.90
N LEU A 11 23.91 14.88 42.73
CA LEU A 11 23.05 13.81 42.24
C LEU A 11 21.83 14.47 41.61
N GLY A 12 22.06 15.03 40.41
CA GLY A 12 21.00 15.52 39.55
C GLY A 12 19.92 14.45 39.51
N ALA A 13 18.67 14.88 39.74
CA ALA A 13 17.50 14.06 39.51
C ALA A 13 17.57 13.56 38.05
N CYS A 14 18.18 12.39 37.88
CA CYS A 14 18.03 11.59 36.69
C CYS A 14 16.58 11.13 36.80
N THR A 15 15.67 11.95 36.29
CA THR A 15 14.30 11.54 36.08
C THR A 15 14.40 10.40 35.10
N LEU A 16 14.39 9.18 35.63
CA LEU A 16 14.26 7.96 34.84
C LEU A 16 12.93 8.16 34.09
N GLU A 17 13.00 8.55 32.82
CA GLU A 17 11.81 8.69 32.00
C GLU A 17 11.15 7.33 31.98
N ALA A 18 10.00 7.22 32.67
CA ALA A 18 9.31 5.95 32.78
C ALA A 18 9.03 5.40 31.38
N ALA A 19 9.34 4.13 31.12
CA ALA A 19 9.07 3.51 29.83
C ALA A 19 7.57 3.57 29.45
N ILE A 20 7.24 3.38 28.16
CA ILE A 20 5.84 3.29 27.71
C ILE A 20 5.15 2.10 28.37
N PHE A 21 5.86 0.98 28.45
CA PHE A 21 5.39 -0.28 28.99
C PHE A 21 6.21 -0.66 30.23
N THR A 22 5.59 -1.30 31.21
CA THR A 22 6.32 -1.96 32.30
C THR A 22 7.04 -3.20 31.77
N PRO A 23 8.05 -3.74 32.48
CA PRO A 23 8.69 -4.99 32.08
C PRO A 23 7.72 -6.16 31.92
N GLU A 24 6.67 -6.22 32.75
CA GLU A 24 5.59 -7.21 32.65
C GLU A 24 4.78 -7.04 31.36
N GLN A 25 4.36 -5.80 31.05
CA GLN A 25 3.65 -5.50 29.81
C GLN A 25 4.50 -5.81 28.56
N GLU A 26 5.80 -5.54 28.60
CA GLU A 26 6.70 -5.89 27.49
C GLU A 26 6.81 -7.40 27.30
N ALA A 27 6.82 -8.18 28.39
CA ALA A 27 6.81 -9.65 28.33
C ALA A 27 5.48 -10.18 27.77
N ASP A 28 4.35 -9.60 28.18
CA ASP A 28 3.03 -9.95 27.64
C ASP A 28 2.92 -9.66 26.14
N ILE A 29 3.35 -8.47 25.73
CA ILE A 29 3.41 -8.09 24.30
C ILE A 29 4.30 -9.05 23.54
N GLN A 30 5.47 -9.39 24.08
CA GLN A 30 6.38 -10.32 23.44
C GLN A 30 5.74 -11.69 23.24
N SER A 31 5.16 -12.27 24.29
CA SER A 31 4.50 -13.58 24.22
C SER A 31 3.32 -13.57 23.25
N TYR A 32 2.50 -12.52 23.28
CA TYR A 32 1.36 -12.35 22.39
C TYR A 32 1.79 -12.29 20.92
N VAL A 33 2.77 -11.42 20.60
CA VAL A 33 3.24 -11.21 19.24
C VAL A 33 3.92 -12.46 18.70
N GLU A 34 4.85 -13.07 19.44
CA GLU A 34 5.54 -14.29 19.02
C GLU A 34 4.55 -15.42 18.71
N LYS A 35 3.49 -15.57 19.52
CA LYS A 35 2.50 -16.62 19.28
C LYS A 35 1.60 -16.34 18.08
N VAL A 36 1.25 -15.07 17.84
CA VAL A 36 0.54 -14.65 16.62
C VAL A 36 1.39 -14.90 15.38
N LEU A 37 2.70 -14.62 15.43
CA LEU A 37 3.62 -14.89 14.33
C LEU A 37 3.64 -16.38 13.97
N GLU A 38 3.78 -17.24 14.98
CA GLU A 38 3.80 -18.69 14.83
C GLU A 38 2.50 -19.22 14.20
N CYS A 39 1.34 -18.92 14.80
CA CYS A 39 0.07 -19.50 14.35
C CYS A 39 -0.43 -18.94 13.00
N ARG A 40 0.16 -17.84 12.52
CA ARG A 40 -0.16 -17.21 11.22
C ARG A 40 0.94 -17.37 10.18
N ASN A 41 2.00 -18.10 10.49
CA ASN A 41 3.17 -18.28 9.62
C ASN A 41 3.82 -16.94 9.20
N ILE A 42 3.79 -15.91 10.05
CA ILE A 42 4.40 -14.60 9.74
C ILE A 42 5.90 -14.70 10.02
N PRO A 43 6.79 -14.48 9.04
CA PRO A 43 8.24 -14.63 9.24
C PRO A 43 8.79 -13.63 10.23
N GLY A 44 8.48 -12.34 10.05
CA GLY A 44 9.01 -11.26 10.87
C GLY A 44 8.08 -10.05 10.94
N LEU A 45 8.19 -9.32 12.06
CA LEU A 45 7.38 -8.14 12.36
C LEU A 45 8.24 -7.05 13.01
N SER A 46 8.13 -5.82 12.52
CA SER A 46 8.63 -4.62 13.19
C SER A 46 7.48 -3.87 13.85
N LEU A 47 7.65 -3.47 15.11
CA LEU A 47 6.67 -2.74 15.89
C LEU A 47 7.30 -1.48 16.49
N ALA A 48 6.58 -0.37 16.46
CA ALA A 48 6.98 0.88 17.09
C ALA A 48 5.76 1.60 17.69
N VAL A 49 5.98 2.28 18.82
CA VAL A 49 4.96 3.01 19.57
C VAL A 49 5.53 4.35 20.02
N VAL A 50 4.73 5.41 19.93
CA VAL A 50 4.96 6.73 20.51
C VAL A 50 3.79 7.05 21.44
N LYS A 51 4.09 7.53 22.64
CA LYS A 51 3.09 8.01 23.61
C LYS A 51 3.64 9.20 24.38
N GLY A 52 3.12 10.40 24.10
CA GLY A 52 3.77 11.62 24.57
C GLY A 52 5.17 11.75 23.96
N GLU A 53 6.13 12.18 24.78
CA GLU A 53 7.54 12.26 24.38
C GLU A 53 8.23 10.88 24.28
N LYS A 54 7.60 9.83 24.82
CA LYS A 54 8.21 8.51 24.94
C LYS A 54 8.03 7.71 23.66
N SER A 55 8.96 6.79 23.42
CA SER A 55 8.91 5.85 22.30
C SER A 55 9.40 4.46 22.69
N TRP A 56 8.86 3.43 22.05
CA TRP A 56 9.29 2.04 22.19
C TRP A 56 9.28 1.37 20.82
N THR A 57 10.26 0.51 20.52
CA THR A 57 10.26 -0.27 19.27
C THR A 57 10.96 -1.59 19.45
N ARG A 58 10.44 -2.61 18.76
CA ARG A 58 10.96 -3.98 18.82
C ARG A 58 10.74 -4.69 17.49
N GLY A 59 11.71 -5.53 17.12
CA GLY A 59 11.59 -6.53 16.06
C GLY A 59 11.25 -7.91 16.64
N PHE A 60 10.47 -8.67 15.89
CA PHE A 60 10.04 -10.04 16.22
C PHE A 60 10.23 -10.94 15.00
N GLY A 61 10.53 -12.22 15.24
CA GLY A 61 10.78 -13.19 14.17
C GLY A 61 12.03 -12.86 13.35
N PHE A 62 12.00 -13.20 12.07
CA PHE A 62 13.16 -13.21 11.18
C PHE A 62 12.99 -12.27 9.98
N GLU A 63 14.04 -11.50 9.72
CA GLU A 63 14.17 -10.74 8.48
C GLU A 63 14.56 -11.67 7.30
N ASP A 64 15.19 -12.81 7.62
CA ASP A 64 15.55 -13.85 6.67
C ASP A 64 15.46 -15.23 7.33
N LEU A 65 14.49 -16.05 6.91
CA LEU A 65 14.28 -17.42 7.40
C LEU A 65 15.41 -18.38 6.99
N GLU A 66 16.13 -18.11 5.91
CA GLU A 66 17.20 -19.00 5.43
C GLU A 66 18.45 -18.86 6.30
N THR A 67 18.78 -17.64 6.70
CA THR A 67 19.95 -17.34 7.54
C THR A 67 19.60 -17.15 9.02
N GLU A 68 18.32 -17.30 9.37
CA GLU A 68 17.75 -17.07 10.70
C GLU A 68 18.15 -15.69 11.29
N GLN A 69 18.30 -14.68 10.43
CA GLN A 69 18.62 -13.34 10.88
C GLN A 69 17.39 -12.71 11.54
N PRO A 70 17.48 -12.24 12.79
CA PRO A 70 16.33 -11.69 13.51
C PRO A 70 15.96 -10.32 12.96
N VAL A 71 14.67 -10.00 13.02
CA VAL A 71 14.21 -8.62 12.80
C VAL A 71 14.77 -7.73 13.90
N LYS A 72 15.45 -6.65 13.50
CA LYS A 72 16.00 -5.61 14.36
C LYS A 72 15.13 -4.36 14.28
N ASN A 73 15.32 -3.43 15.21
CA ASN A 73 14.66 -2.12 15.18
C ASN A 73 15.07 -1.28 13.94
N THR A 74 16.20 -1.65 13.32
CA THR A 74 16.75 -1.06 12.10
C THR A 74 16.40 -1.83 10.82
N THR A 75 15.82 -3.03 10.93
CA THR A 75 15.42 -3.85 9.76
C THR A 75 14.40 -3.08 8.96
N ARG A 76 14.65 -3.04 7.64
CA ARG A 76 13.85 -2.27 6.71
C ARG A 76 12.74 -3.11 6.09
N PHE A 77 11.55 -2.53 6.01
CA PHE A 77 10.38 -3.09 5.36
C PHE A 77 9.84 -2.09 4.34
N LEU A 78 9.35 -2.59 3.21
CA LEU A 78 8.59 -1.77 2.27
C LEU A 78 7.25 -1.40 2.92
N VAL A 79 6.91 -0.10 2.97
CA VAL A 79 5.69 0.33 3.67
C VAL A 79 4.46 0.41 2.76
N GLY A 80 4.63 0.10 1.47
CA GLY A 80 3.55 0.08 0.49
C GLY A 80 2.78 1.40 0.46
N SER A 81 1.45 1.34 0.35
CA SER A 81 0.58 2.51 0.25
C SER A 81 0.62 3.51 1.41
N LEU A 82 1.25 3.18 2.55
CA LEU A 82 1.58 4.15 3.59
C LEU A 82 2.41 5.32 3.02
N THR A 83 3.23 5.03 1.99
CA THR A 83 3.98 6.01 1.19
C THR A 83 3.14 7.22 0.78
N LYS A 84 1.84 7.04 0.50
CA LYS A 84 0.93 8.11 0.10
C LYS A 84 0.83 9.24 1.12
N SER A 85 0.79 8.90 2.42
CA SER A 85 0.77 9.89 3.50
C SER A 85 2.06 10.72 3.56
N ILE A 86 3.20 10.11 3.24
CA ILE A 86 4.50 10.75 3.19
C ILE A 86 4.63 11.61 1.92
N THR A 87 4.17 11.10 0.76
CA THR A 87 4.04 11.86 -0.50
C THR A 87 3.17 13.10 -0.32
N MET A 88 2.01 12.96 0.33
CA MET A 88 1.11 14.08 0.66
C MET A 88 1.85 15.15 1.46
N THR A 89 2.61 14.75 2.49
CA THR A 89 3.32 15.70 3.35
C THR A 89 4.41 16.47 2.60
N LEU A 90 5.20 15.78 1.77
CA LEU A 90 6.20 16.44 0.92
C LEU A 90 5.55 17.41 -0.05
N LEU A 91 4.43 17.02 -0.67
CA LEU A 91 3.68 17.91 -1.57
C LEU A 91 3.16 19.13 -0.81
N GLY A 92 2.57 18.95 0.37
CA GLY A 92 2.07 20.04 1.21
C GLY A 92 3.14 21.10 1.49
N HIS A 93 4.37 20.66 1.82
CA HIS A 93 5.50 21.56 2.02
C HIS A 93 5.78 22.43 0.79
N TYR A 94 5.74 21.85 -0.40
CA TYR A 94 5.95 22.57 -1.64
C TYR A 94 4.77 23.44 -2.09
N LEU A 95 3.53 23.05 -1.77
CA LEU A 95 2.36 23.91 -1.96
C LEU A 95 2.50 25.19 -1.13
N GLU A 96 2.89 25.08 0.14
CA GLU A 96 3.09 26.25 1.01
C GLU A 96 4.16 27.21 0.49
N ILE A 97 5.33 26.68 0.11
CA ILE A 97 6.42 27.49 -0.49
C ILE A 97 5.91 28.26 -1.70
N ARG A 98 5.00 27.66 -2.47
CA ARG A 98 4.44 28.22 -3.70
C ARG A 98 3.14 28.99 -3.49
N ARG A 99 2.71 29.17 -2.23
CA ARG A 99 1.47 29.85 -1.84
C ARG A 99 0.23 29.23 -2.47
N LEU A 100 0.25 27.91 -2.61
CA LEU A 100 -0.87 27.06 -3.02
C LEU A 100 -1.41 26.31 -1.81
N ASN A 101 -2.54 25.64 -1.98
CA ASN A 101 -3.20 24.83 -0.95
C ASN A 101 -3.85 23.58 -1.57
N TRP A 102 -4.48 22.74 -0.74
CA TRP A 102 -5.13 21.51 -1.19
C TRP A 102 -6.29 21.77 -2.17
N ASP A 103 -6.99 22.88 -2.04
CA ASP A 103 -8.13 23.25 -2.91
C ASP A 103 -7.68 23.90 -4.23
N THR A 104 -6.37 24.05 -4.44
CA THR A 104 -5.83 24.61 -5.68
C THR A 104 -6.15 23.69 -6.85
N LYS A 105 -6.78 24.24 -7.89
CA LYS A 105 -7.05 23.50 -9.12
C LYS A 105 -5.76 23.23 -9.86
N LEU A 106 -5.61 22.04 -10.43
CA LEU A 106 -4.39 21.67 -11.14
C LEU A 106 -4.12 22.55 -12.36
N VAL A 107 -5.19 22.98 -13.06
CA VAL A 107 -5.09 23.89 -14.21
C VAL A 107 -4.57 25.29 -13.85
N ASP A 108 -4.69 25.70 -12.58
CA ASP A 108 -4.21 27.01 -12.11
C ASP A 108 -2.72 26.97 -11.71
N ILE A 109 -2.14 25.77 -11.61
CA ILE A 109 -0.73 25.59 -11.22
C ILE A 109 0.16 25.88 -12.43
N LYS A 110 0.79 27.05 -12.42
CA LYS A 110 1.70 27.46 -13.49
C LYS A 110 2.96 26.59 -13.53
N PRO A 111 3.30 26.00 -14.69
CA PRO A 111 4.54 25.26 -14.83
C PRO A 111 5.76 26.16 -14.67
N THR A 112 6.88 25.52 -14.38
CA THR A 112 8.19 26.15 -14.15
C THR A 112 9.17 25.76 -15.25
N ARG A 113 10.27 26.50 -15.40
CA ARG A 113 11.19 26.35 -16.53
C ARG A 113 11.75 24.93 -16.73
N SER A 114 11.96 24.14 -15.67
CA SER A 114 12.58 22.81 -15.78
C SER A 114 11.58 21.64 -15.75
N TYR A 115 10.34 21.89 -15.34
CA TYR A 115 9.31 20.86 -15.20
C TYR A 115 7.96 21.47 -15.56
N GLN A 116 7.31 20.87 -16.56
CA GLN A 116 5.98 21.26 -17.02
C GLN A 116 4.98 20.22 -16.55
N LEU A 117 3.86 20.67 -15.96
CA LEU A 117 2.64 19.87 -15.97
C LEU A 117 2.10 19.97 -17.41
N GLU A 118 2.72 19.26 -18.36
CA GLU A 118 2.21 19.17 -19.72
C GLU A 118 0.74 18.79 -19.62
N GLN A 119 -0.17 19.67 -20.08
CA GLN A 119 -1.62 19.55 -20.05
C GLN A 119 -2.12 18.29 -19.35
N PHE A 120 -2.05 18.27 -18.02
CA PHE A 120 -2.59 17.16 -17.25
C PHE A 120 -4.09 17.19 -17.50
N GLU A 121 -4.57 16.16 -18.18
CA GLU A 121 -5.92 16.10 -18.72
C GLU A 121 -6.48 14.73 -18.39
N PHE A 122 -7.71 14.75 -17.89
CA PHE A 122 -8.57 13.58 -17.93
C PHE A 122 -9.25 13.50 -19.28
N GLN A 123 -9.77 12.31 -19.61
CA GLN A 123 -10.62 12.17 -20.79
C GLN A 123 -11.83 13.11 -20.73
N ASP A 124 -12.39 13.31 -19.53
CA ASP A 124 -13.44 14.30 -19.27
C ASP A 124 -12.84 15.70 -19.06
N THR A 125 -13.20 16.63 -19.95
CA THR A 125 -12.72 18.01 -19.91
C THR A 125 -13.25 18.77 -18.69
N ASP A 126 -14.47 18.45 -18.23
CA ASP A 126 -15.04 19.11 -17.06
C ASP A 126 -14.31 18.72 -15.79
N THR A 127 -13.97 17.44 -15.64
CA THR A 127 -13.07 16.95 -14.58
C THR A 127 -11.72 17.67 -14.63
N THR A 128 -11.12 17.77 -15.82
CA THR A 128 -9.83 18.47 -16.02
C THR A 128 -9.86 19.91 -15.51
N ASN A 129 -10.90 20.67 -15.82
CA ASN A 129 -11.00 22.09 -15.47
C ASN A 129 -11.32 22.34 -13.98
N GLN A 130 -11.72 21.31 -13.24
CA GLN A 130 -12.25 21.44 -11.88
C GLN A 130 -11.44 20.69 -10.83
N VAL A 131 -10.64 19.71 -11.24
CA VAL A 131 -9.83 18.88 -10.34
C VAL A 131 -8.88 19.74 -9.50
N THR A 132 -8.86 19.45 -8.21
CA THR A 132 -7.97 20.06 -7.22
C THR A 132 -6.95 19.04 -6.72
N VAL A 133 -5.93 19.51 -6.00
CA VAL A 133 -5.01 18.62 -5.30
C VAL A 133 -5.76 17.72 -4.29
N ALA A 134 -6.76 18.26 -3.59
CA ALA A 134 -7.60 17.55 -2.65
C ALA A 134 -8.37 16.39 -3.30
N ASP A 135 -8.85 16.56 -4.53
CA ASP A 135 -9.55 15.50 -5.27
C ASP A 135 -8.65 14.31 -5.58
N LEU A 136 -7.37 14.57 -5.90
CA LEU A 136 -6.38 13.52 -6.10
C LEU A 136 -6.04 12.80 -4.79
N LEU A 137 -5.84 13.56 -3.71
CA LEU A 137 -5.49 13.03 -2.39
C LEU A 137 -6.60 12.18 -1.78
N THR A 138 -7.86 12.50 -2.08
CA THR A 138 -9.06 11.80 -1.58
C THR A 138 -9.60 10.72 -2.52
N HIS A 139 -8.93 10.46 -3.65
CA HIS A 139 -9.35 9.47 -4.65
C HIS A 139 -10.76 9.73 -5.21
N GLN A 140 -11.10 10.99 -5.49
CA GLN A 140 -12.43 11.42 -5.95
C GLN A 140 -12.50 11.75 -7.44
N THR A 141 -11.49 11.36 -8.22
CA THR A 141 -11.47 11.64 -9.66
C THR A 141 -12.50 10.83 -10.42
N GLY A 142 -12.88 9.65 -9.94
CA GLY A 142 -13.83 8.72 -10.60
C GLY A 142 -13.25 7.98 -11.82
N VAL A 143 -11.97 8.20 -12.12
CA VAL A 143 -11.23 7.57 -13.21
C VAL A 143 -10.90 6.13 -12.87
N ALA A 144 -11.05 5.21 -13.83
CA ALA A 144 -10.73 3.80 -13.68
C ALA A 144 -9.30 3.58 -13.14
N ALA A 145 -9.11 2.62 -12.24
CA ALA A 145 -7.79 2.33 -11.64
C ALA A 145 -6.87 1.49 -12.56
N ALA A 146 -7.00 1.63 -13.89
CA ALA A 146 -6.32 0.80 -14.88
C ALA A 146 -4.79 0.86 -14.79
N GLY A 147 -4.27 2.05 -14.49
CA GLY A 147 -2.82 2.25 -14.40
C GLY A 147 -2.18 1.63 -13.16
N ASP A 148 -2.95 1.23 -12.15
CA ASP A 148 -2.41 0.58 -10.94
C ASP A 148 -1.72 -0.76 -11.29
N TYR A 149 -2.14 -1.42 -12.37
CA TYR A 149 -1.46 -2.62 -12.88
C TYR A 149 -0.03 -2.34 -13.35
N GLY A 150 0.32 -1.12 -13.72
CA GLY A 150 1.71 -0.77 -14.06
C GLY A 150 2.66 -0.92 -12.87
N LEU A 151 2.19 -0.72 -11.63
CA LEU A 151 3.00 -0.96 -10.42
C LEU A 151 3.38 -2.44 -10.30
N ILE A 152 2.52 -3.29 -10.84
CA ILE A 152 2.59 -4.73 -10.71
C ILE A 152 3.32 -5.35 -11.90
N ALA A 153 2.86 -5.07 -13.11
CA ALA A 153 3.44 -5.51 -14.38
C ALA A 153 4.80 -4.85 -14.65
N GLY A 154 5.09 -3.74 -13.99
CA GLY A 154 6.22 -2.88 -14.32
C GLY A 154 5.87 -1.91 -15.44
N TYR A 155 6.79 -0.98 -15.65
CA TYR A 155 6.71 0.00 -16.71
C TYR A 155 7.83 -0.26 -17.72
N PRO A 156 7.63 0.10 -19.01
CA PRO A 156 8.71 0.08 -19.98
C PRO A 156 9.92 0.89 -19.51
N GLU A 157 11.13 0.45 -19.87
CA GLU A 157 12.35 1.17 -19.54
C GLU A 157 12.31 2.62 -20.04
N GLY A 158 12.81 3.55 -19.23
CA GLY A 158 12.81 4.99 -19.54
C GLY A 158 11.46 5.70 -19.33
N THR A 159 10.40 4.99 -18.93
CA THR A 159 9.11 5.62 -18.59
C THR A 159 9.29 6.62 -17.45
N THR A 160 8.83 7.87 -17.64
CA THR A 160 8.89 8.91 -16.62
C THR A 160 7.54 9.14 -15.93
N ARG A 161 7.57 9.79 -14.76
CA ARG A 161 6.37 10.26 -14.05
C ARG A 161 5.51 11.20 -14.91
N SER A 162 6.15 12.02 -15.74
CA SER A 162 5.46 12.89 -16.72
C SER A 162 4.72 12.06 -17.77
N ASP A 163 5.34 11.00 -18.30
CA ASP A 163 4.66 10.11 -19.27
C ASP A 163 3.43 9.44 -18.66
N LEU A 164 3.54 8.97 -17.42
CA LEU A 164 2.40 8.39 -16.70
C LEU A 164 1.29 9.42 -16.44
N ALA A 165 1.64 10.64 -16.05
CA ALA A 165 0.67 11.72 -15.87
C ALA A 165 -0.03 12.09 -17.19
N ARG A 166 0.71 12.13 -18.31
CA ARG A 166 0.15 12.39 -19.65
C ARG A 166 -0.84 11.31 -20.08
N LYS A 167 -0.57 10.05 -19.72
CA LYS A 167 -1.41 8.88 -20.06
C LYS A 167 -2.76 8.84 -19.35
N ILE A 168 -2.97 9.65 -18.29
CA ILE A 168 -4.27 9.72 -17.59
C ILE A 168 -5.42 10.09 -18.54
N ARG A 169 -5.15 10.86 -19.59
CA ARG A 169 -6.14 11.23 -20.62
C ARG A 169 -6.76 10.02 -21.35
N TYR A 170 -6.08 8.87 -21.34
CA TYR A 170 -6.52 7.64 -22.00
C TYR A 170 -7.29 6.70 -21.07
N ILE A 171 -7.38 7.04 -19.78
CA ILE A 171 -8.06 6.22 -18.79
C ILE A 171 -9.53 6.64 -18.71
N PRO A 172 -10.49 5.72 -18.92
CA PRO A 172 -11.90 6.08 -18.94
C PRO A 172 -12.42 6.43 -17.55
N GLN A 173 -13.44 7.31 -17.57
CA GLN A 173 -14.23 7.63 -16.40
C GLN A 173 -15.12 6.44 -16.02
N LYS A 174 -15.05 5.98 -14.77
CA LYS A 174 -15.89 4.89 -14.25
C LYS A 174 -17.09 5.40 -13.44
N TYR A 175 -16.87 6.44 -12.65
CA TYR A 175 -17.89 7.12 -11.84
C TYR A 175 -17.87 8.61 -12.14
N LYS A 176 -18.93 9.36 -11.86
CA LYS A 176 -18.88 10.81 -12.02
C LYS A 176 -17.81 11.42 -11.10
N PHE A 177 -17.22 12.53 -11.52
CA PHE A 177 -16.27 13.28 -10.69
C PHE A 177 -16.90 13.61 -9.33
N ARG A 178 -16.15 13.34 -8.23
CA ARG A 178 -16.60 13.49 -6.83
C ARG A 178 -17.82 12.66 -6.40
N GLU A 179 -18.24 11.68 -7.20
CA GLU A 179 -19.41 10.86 -6.86
C GLU A 179 -19.17 9.99 -5.63
N ARG A 180 -17.99 9.38 -5.54
CA ARG A 180 -17.64 8.42 -4.47
C ARG A 180 -16.13 8.29 -4.33
N PHE A 181 -15.70 7.72 -3.20
CA PHE A 181 -14.34 7.22 -3.04
C PHE A 181 -14.07 6.12 -4.07
N TYR A 182 -13.01 6.27 -4.86
CA TYR A 182 -12.55 5.22 -5.74
C TYR A 182 -11.02 5.21 -5.81
N TYR A 183 -10.43 4.36 -4.97
CA TYR A 183 -8.99 4.26 -4.79
C TYR A 183 -8.26 4.08 -6.13
N ASN A 184 -7.26 4.94 -6.36
CA ASN A 184 -6.51 4.99 -7.61
C ASN A 184 -5.09 5.48 -7.32
N SER A 185 -4.11 4.59 -7.46
CA SER A 185 -2.71 4.86 -7.16
C SER A 185 -2.06 5.82 -8.16
N MET A 186 -2.55 5.86 -9.40
CA MET A 186 -2.03 6.77 -10.42
C MET A 186 -2.21 8.24 -10.05
N MET A 187 -3.22 8.58 -9.25
CA MET A 187 -3.39 9.95 -8.76
C MET A 187 -2.21 10.37 -7.87
N TYR A 188 -1.59 9.43 -7.14
CA TYR A 188 -0.38 9.70 -6.36
C TYR A 188 0.88 9.77 -7.21
N VAL A 189 0.93 9.10 -8.37
CA VAL A 189 1.98 9.32 -9.36
C VAL A 189 1.91 10.76 -9.90
N VAL A 190 0.69 11.24 -10.21
CA VAL A 190 0.46 12.63 -10.63
C VAL A 190 0.87 13.62 -9.52
N LEU A 191 0.51 13.36 -8.26
CA LEU A 191 0.92 14.19 -7.12
C LEU A 191 2.45 14.18 -6.92
N GLY A 192 3.09 13.03 -7.13
CA GLY A 192 4.55 12.93 -7.13
C GLY A 192 5.17 13.80 -8.22
N HIS A 193 4.65 13.73 -9.45
CA HIS A 193 5.10 14.58 -10.56
C HIS A 193 4.85 16.07 -10.30
N LEU A 194 3.68 16.42 -9.75
CA LEU A 194 3.38 17.79 -9.30
C LEU A 194 4.42 18.28 -8.29
N THR A 195 4.85 17.41 -7.37
CA THR A 195 5.91 17.73 -6.41
C THR A 195 7.23 18.02 -7.11
N GLU A 196 7.58 17.31 -8.18
CA GLU A 196 8.78 17.59 -9.00
C GLU A 196 8.69 18.97 -9.66
N ILE A 197 7.52 19.32 -10.19
CA ILE A 197 7.25 20.65 -10.77
C ILE A 197 7.41 21.75 -9.73
N LEU A 198 6.88 21.55 -8.53
CA LEU A 198 7.00 22.55 -7.48
C LEU A 198 8.43 22.62 -6.91
N GLY A 199 9.13 21.48 -6.76
CA GLY A 199 10.46 21.41 -6.15
C GLY A 199 11.65 21.54 -7.11
N GLN A 200 11.44 21.49 -8.42
CA GLN A 200 12.47 21.56 -9.48
C GLN A 200 13.56 20.49 -9.38
N ARG A 201 13.24 19.32 -8.81
CA ARG A 201 14.13 18.15 -8.71
C ARG A 201 13.26 16.90 -8.76
N SER A 202 13.89 15.74 -8.97
CA SER A 202 13.17 14.46 -8.92
C SER A 202 12.53 14.24 -7.54
N TRP A 203 11.39 13.55 -7.51
CA TRP A 203 10.63 13.32 -6.28
C TRP A 203 11.49 12.67 -5.20
N GLU A 204 12.41 11.79 -5.57
CA GLU A 204 13.31 11.10 -4.65
C GLU A 204 14.28 12.06 -3.98
N LYS A 205 14.91 12.95 -4.75
CA LYS A 205 15.83 13.94 -4.20
C LYS A 205 15.11 14.89 -3.25
N LEU A 206 13.88 15.26 -3.58
CA LEU A 206 13.03 16.10 -2.73
C LEU A 206 12.66 15.36 -1.44
N MET A 207 12.21 14.12 -1.55
CA MET A 207 11.84 13.27 -0.42
C MET A 207 13.00 13.08 0.56
N MET A 208 14.19 12.72 0.04
CA MET A 208 15.38 12.54 0.86
C MET A 208 15.79 13.85 1.57
N SER A 209 15.99 14.94 0.81
CA SER A 209 16.61 16.17 1.37
C SER A 209 15.64 17.13 2.08
N ASN A 210 14.37 17.15 1.68
CA ASN A 210 13.39 18.10 2.21
C ASN A 210 12.41 17.48 3.20
N LEU A 211 12.29 16.15 3.27
CA LEU A 211 11.45 15.49 4.27
C LEU A 211 12.26 14.58 5.19
N PHE A 212 12.88 13.52 4.67
CA PHE A 212 13.57 12.54 5.51
C PHE A 212 14.72 13.16 6.31
N ASP A 213 15.60 13.93 5.69
CA ASP A 213 16.69 14.61 6.39
C ASP A 213 16.20 15.63 7.43
N GLN A 214 15.04 16.26 7.17
CA GLN A 214 14.47 17.29 8.05
C GLN A 214 13.81 16.69 9.29
N ILE A 215 13.10 15.56 9.13
CA ILE A 215 12.49 14.80 10.23
C ILE A 215 13.52 13.88 10.91
N GLY A 216 14.64 13.60 10.25
CA GLY A 216 15.70 12.73 10.73
C GLY A 216 15.49 11.26 10.38
N MET A 217 14.64 10.92 9.42
CA MET A 217 14.41 9.56 8.91
C MET A 217 15.55 9.08 7.99
N THR A 218 16.79 9.15 8.48
CA THR A 218 18.01 8.95 7.68
C THR A 218 18.27 7.51 7.25
N SER A 219 17.50 6.56 7.78
CA SER A 219 17.54 5.16 7.35
C SER A 219 16.46 4.83 6.32
N SER A 220 15.49 5.72 6.10
CA SER A 220 14.39 5.52 5.16
C SER A 220 14.84 5.78 3.74
N LEU A 221 14.33 4.97 2.82
CA LEU A 221 14.81 4.88 1.44
C LEU A 221 13.66 4.85 0.46
N ILE A 222 14.01 5.06 -0.80
CA ILE A 222 13.10 4.94 -1.92
C ILE A 222 13.64 3.83 -2.80
N ILE A 223 12.77 2.88 -3.11
CA ILE A 223 13.16 1.72 -3.88
C ILE A 223 13.02 1.99 -5.37
N GLN A 224 14.14 1.89 -6.10
CA GLN A 224 14.17 2.14 -7.54
C GLN A 224 14.67 0.93 -8.34
N ASN A 225 15.38 0.00 -7.69
CA ASN A 225 15.83 -1.26 -8.28
C ASN A 225 16.03 -2.34 -7.19
N SER A 226 16.15 -3.60 -7.61
CA SER A 226 16.33 -4.76 -6.73
C SER A 226 17.72 -4.93 -6.15
N ASP A 227 18.74 -4.32 -6.74
CA ASP A 227 20.14 -4.52 -6.34
C ASP A 227 20.46 -3.76 -5.05
N GLU A 228 19.76 -2.65 -4.81
CA GLU A 228 19.84 -1.87 -3.57
C GLU A 228 19.36 -2.62 -2.31
N VAL A 229 18.59 -3.69 -2.45
CA VAL A 229 17.90 -4.34 -1.33
C VAL A 229 18.82 -5.22 -0.49
N HIS A 230 19.65 -6.07 -1.11
CA HIS A 230 20.47 -7.06 -0.39
C HIS A 230 21.52 -6.44 0.53
N GLN A 231 22.03 -5.27 0.17
CA GLN A 231 23.14 -4.64 0.88
C GLN A 231 22.68 -3.71 2.01
N ARG A 232 21.36 -3.49 2.16
CA ARG A 232 20.82 -2.39 2.98
C ARG A 232 19.91 -2.88 4.11
N GLY A 233 19.96 -4.17 4.49
CA GLY A 233 19.25 -4.70 5.66
C GLY A 233 17.72 -4.70 5.50
N PHE A 234 17.24 -5.18 4.37
CA PHE A 234 15.82 -5.34 4.07
C PHE A 234 15.35 -6.72 4.52
N ALA A 235 14.18 -6.80 5.15
CA ALA A 235 13.54 -8.08 5.41
C ALA A 235 13.17 -8.75 4.08
N LYS A 236 13.53 -10.01 3.86
CA LYS A 236 13.14 -10.76 2.66
C LYS A 236 11.62 -10.93 2.62
N PRO A 237 10.97 -10.75 1.46
CA PRO A 237 9.53 -11.00 1.31
C PRO A 237 9.30 -12.51 1.28
N TYR A 238 8.16 -12.95 1.82
CA TYR A 238 7.74 -14.35 1.77
C TYR A 238 6.32 -14.49 1.22
N ILE A 239 6.07 -15.62 0.57
CA ILE A 239 4.77 -16.07 0.11
C ILE A 239 4.44 -17.41 0.75
N LEU A 240 3.16 -17.75 0.86
CA LEU A 240 2.72 -19.08 1.27
C LEU A 240 2.31 -19.86 0.01
N ARG A 241 2.99 -20.97 -0.27
CA ARG A 241 2.70 -21.84 -1.42
C ARG A 241 2.63 -23.28 -0.93
N ASN A 242 1.50 -23.95 -1.17
CA ASN A 242 1.26 -25.34 -0.76
C ASN A 242 1.56 -25.57 0.74
N GLY A 243 1.11 -24.66 1.60
CA GLY A 243 1.36 -24.68 3.05
C GLY A 243 2.81 -24.38 3.48
N LYS A 244 3.71 -24.03 2.56
CA LYS A 244 5.13 -23.74 2.85
C LYS A 244 5.47 -22.27 2.56
N LEU A 245 6.27 -21.67 3.43
CA LEU A 245 6.83 -20.34 3.19
C LEU A 245 7.98 -20.43 2.17
N GLU A 246 7.89 -19.61 1.13
CA GLU A 246 8.91 -19.47 0.09
C GLU A 246 9.28 -17.99 -0.10
N PRO A 247 10.53 -17.66 -0.48
CA PRO A 247 10.89 -16.28 -0.80
C PRO A 247 10.02 -15.71 -1.93
N GLY A 248 9.53 -14.49 -1.75
CA GLY A 248 8.79 -13.75 -2.76
C GLY A 248 9.68 -13.23 -3.89
N THR A 249 9.05 -12.77 -4.97
CA THR A 249 9.73 -12.20 -6.13
C THR A 249 10.49 -10.92 -5.78
N ARG A 250 11.60 -10.67 -6.48
CA ARG A 250 12.37 -9.41 -6.35
C ARG A 250 11.89 -8.30 -7.29
N GLY A 251 11.02 -8.62 -8.25
CA GLY A 251 10.47 -7.62 -9.17
C GLY A 251 9.71 -6.50 -8.46
N ILE A 252 9.28 -6.76 -7.22
CA ILE A 252 8.56 -5.87 -6.30
C ILE A 252 9.34 -4.60 -5.97
N TYR A 253 10.66 -4.64 -6.17
CA TYR A 253 11.58 -3.54 -5.92
C TYR A 253 11.78 -2.62 -7.13
N ASN A 254 11.16 -2.94 -8.26
CA ASN A 254 11.20 -2.12 -9.46
C ASN A 254 9.79 -1.63 -9.83
N ILE A 255 9.34 -0.59 -9.15
CA ILE A 255 8.05 0.07 -9.42
C ILE A 255 8.21 1.43 -10.10
N THR A 256 9.43 1.80 -10.49
CA THR A 256 9.76 3.07 -11.13
C THR A 256 8.92 3.31 -12.39
N PRO A 257 8.30 4.49 -12.59
CA PRO A 257 8.36 5.71 -11.78
C PRO A 257 7.20 5.87 -10.76
N GLY A 258 6.60 4.77 -10.31
CA GLY A 258 5.48 4.69 -9.35
C GLY A 258 5.87 4.78 -7.86
N GLU A 259 7.07 5.21 -7.51
CA GLU A 259 7.53 5.34 -6.13
C GLU A 259 6.61 6.18 -5.23
N PRO A 260 6.01 7.31 -5.69
CA PRO A 260 5.11 8.12 -4.85
C PRO A 260 3.86 7.42 -4.33
N THR A 261 3.49 6.26 -4.88
CA THR A 261 2.33 5.48 -4.41
C THR A 261 2.71 4.38 -3.41
N GLY A 262 3.94 3.86 -3.45
CA GLY A 262 4.29 2.68 -2.65
C GLY A 262 5.77 2.35 -2.46
N GLY A 263 6.68 3.20 -2.92
CA GLY A 263 8.11 2.89 -3.02
C GLY A 263 8.96 3.20 -1.79
N ILE A 264 8.37 3.68 -0.69
CA ILE A 264 9.13 3.98 0.52
C ILE A 264 9.42 2.70 1.30
N VAL A 265 10.64 2.64 1.81
CA VAL A 265 11.12 1.62 2.72
C VAL A 265 11.55 2.31 4.00
N SER A 266 11.18 1.75 5.16
CA SER A 266 11.49 2.33 6.46
C SER A 266 11.71 1.25 7.53
N ASN A 267 12.07 1.65 8.74
CA ASN A 267 12.24 0.78 9.91
C ASN A 267 11.58 1.39 11.15
N GLY A 268 11.48 0.62 12.24
CA GLY A 268 10.81 1.06 13.47
C GLY A 268 11.36 2.36 14.04
N LEU A 269 12.69 2.57 14.00
CA LEU A 269 13.33 3.80 14.52
C LEU A 269 12.98 5.06 13.72
N ASP A 270 12.92 4.97 12.40
CA ASP A 270 12.53 6.11 11.57
C ASP A 270 11.02 6.36 11.61
N MET A 271 10.23 5.29 11.71
CA MET A 271 8.78 5.41 11.88
C MET A 271 8.40 6.06 13.21
N ILE A 272 9.20 5.93 14.27
CA ILE A 272 9.03 6.74 15.51
C ILE A 272 9.08 8.24 15.19
N LYS A 273 10.06 8.68 14.39
CA LYS A 273 10.23 10.10 14.04
C LYS A 273 9.08 10.59 13.16
N TRP A 274 8.65 9.76 12.21
CA TRP A 274 7.46 10.03 11.41
C TRP A 274 6.19 10.17 12.28
N MET A 275 5.99 9.26 13.23
CA MET A 275 4.86 9.30 14.14
C MET A 275 4.87 10.56 15.03
N ARG A 276 6.03 10.93 15.60
CA ARG A 276 6.19 12.16 16.37
C ARG A 276 5.88 13.40 15.53
N PHE A 277 6.42 13.48 14.32
CA PHE A 277 6.16 14.57 13.39
C PHE A 277 4.66 14.78 13.13
N ASN A 278 3.90 13.69 12.95
CA ASN A 278 2.46 13.77 12.75
C ASN A 278 1.72 14.18 14.03
N LEU A 279 2.09 13.62 15.17
CA LEU A 279 1.51 13.98 16.48
C LEU A 279 1.80 15.44 16.88
N GLN A 280 2.92 16.00 16.43
CA GLN A 280 3.34 17.39 16.65
C GLN A 280 2.87 18.33 15.52
N ASN A 281 1.84 17.94 14.74
CA ASN A 281 1.24 18.77 13.69
C ASN A 281 2.27 19.39 12.72
N GLY A 282 3.26 18.61 12.30
CA GLY A 282 4.23 19.01 11.27
C GLY A 282 5.48 19.72 11.79
N GLU A 283 5.70 19.74 13.10
CA GLU A 283 6.96 20.16 13.71
C GLU A 283 7.95 18.99 13.80
N THR A 284 9.23 19.27 13.54
CA THR A 284 10.30 18.26 13.70
C THR A 284 10.87 18.29 15.12
N ASP A 285 11.56 17.22 15.54
CA ASP A 285 12.27 17.15 16.83
C ASP A 285 13.28 18.29 17.04
N ARG A 286 13.70 18.97 15.95
CA ARG A 286 14.58 20.16 15.99
C ARG A 286 13.80 21.48 16.11
N ARG A 287 12.51 21.43 16.46
CA ARG A 287 11.60 22.58 16.59
C ARG A 287 11.49 23.42 15.32
N ARG A 288 11.53 22.76 14.16
CA ARG A 288 11.30 23.38 12.86
C ARG A 288 9.91 22.99 12.40
N GLN A 289 9.03 23.98 12.18
CA GLN A 289 7.78 23.76 11.46
C GLN A 289 8.08 23.48 9.99
N LEU A 290 7.83 22.24 9.53
CA LEU A 290 8.08 21.86 8.14
C LEU A 290 6.84 22.05 7.26
N LEU A 291 5.66 21.81 7.83
CA LEU A 291 4.35 22.00 7.22
C LEU A 291 3.47 22.68 8.27
N LYS A 292 2.69 23.71 7.93
CA LYS A 292 1.91 24.44 8.94
C LYS A 292 0.86 23.54 9.61
N PRO A 293 0.53 23.80 10.89
CA PRO A 293 -0.49 23.04 11.59
C PRO A 293 -1.83 22.98 10.83
N GLU A 294 -2.25 24.07 10.19
CA GLU A 294 -3.53 24.10 9.46
C GLU A 294 -3.56 23.12 8.27
N MET A 295 -2.43 22.92 7.59
CA MET A 295 -2.32 21.96 6.49
C MET A 295 -2.41 20.51 7.00
N MET A 296 -1.79 20.23 8.15
CA MET A 296 -1.85 18.93 8.81
C MET A 296 -3.27 18.63 9.33
N GLU A 297 -3.89 19.60 9.99
CA GLU A 297 -5.27 19.49 10.47
C GLU A 297 -6.26 19.22 9.34
N GLN A 298 -6.10 19.90 8.19
CA GLN A 298 -6.90 19.64 7.00
C GLN A 298 -6.68 18.21 6.47
N ALA A 299 -5.43 17.72 6.46
CA ALA A 299 -5.14 16.35 6.04
C ALA A 299 -5.77 15.29 6.95
N PHE A 300 -5.87 15.58 8.24
CA PHE A 300 -6.43 14.70 9.27
C PHE A 300 -7.94 14.81 9.46
N LYS A 301 -8.57 15.84 8.88
CA LYS A 301 -10.02 16.02 8.88
C LYS A 301 -10.67 15.05 7.90
N GLU A 302 -11.89 14.63 8.21
CA GLU A 302 -12.73 13.88 7.25
C GLU A 302 -13.10 14.81 6.09
N GLN A 303 -12.47 14.58 4.94
CA GLN A 303 -12.73 15.31 3.68
C GLN A 303 -13.79 14.57 2.85
N LEU A 304 -13.91 13.26 3.08
CA LEU A 304 -14.89 12.39 2.46
C LEU A 304 -15.46 11.44 3.49
N LYS A 305 -16.79 11.44 3.63
CA LYS A 305 -17.50 10.43 4.41
C LYS A 305 -17.76 9.18 3.58
N PHE A 306 -17.53 8.00 4.14
CA PHE A 306 -17.87 6.75 3.47
C PHE A 306 -19.38 6.46 3.53
N SER A 307 -19.89 5.82 2.48
CA SER A 307 -21.28 5.36 2.44
C SER A 307 -21.52 4.24 3.46
N ASP A 308 -22.76 4.04 3.91
CA ASP A 308 -23.09 2.98 4.88
C ASP A 308 -22.66 1.59 4.41
N ALA A 309 -22.74 1.32 3.10
CA ALA A 309 -22.27 0.08 2.49
C ALA A 309 -20.75 -0.09 2.67
N MET A 310 -19.96 0.92 2.30
CA MET A 310 -18.50 0.89 2.49
C MET A 310 -18.15 0.78 3.97
N VAL A 311 -18.81 1.55 4.84
CA VAL A 311 -18.55 1.50 6.28
C VAL A 311 -18.83 0.08 6.80
N LYS A 312 -19.89 -0.58 6.37
CA LYS A 312 -20.19 -1.97 6.73
C LYS A 312 -19.08 -2.93 6.28
N ASP A 313 -18.55 -2.76 5.06
CA ASP A 313 -17.53 -3.65 4.50
C ASP A 313 -16.15 -3.49 5.17
N TYR A 314 -15.86 -2.32 5.75
CA TYR A 314 -14.56 -2.00 6.36
C TYR A 314 -14.54 -2.01 7.90
N SER A 315 -15.66 -2.30 8.56
CA SER A 315 -15.78 -2.14 10.03
C SER A 315 -16.03 -3.46 10.77
N PHE A 316 -15.51 -3.53 11.99
CA PHE A 316 -15.83 -4.54 13.00
C PHE A 316 -16.72 -3.86 14.04
N ARG A 317 -17.93 -4.40 14.28
CA ARG A 317 -18.93 -3.72 15.12
C ARG A 317 -19.59 -4.66 16.11
N THR A 318 -19.99 -4.07 17.23
CA THR A 318 -20.93 -4.65 18.18
C THR A 318 -22.31 -4.86 17.52
N PRO A 319 -23.07 -5.91 17.89
CA PRO A 319 -22.72 -6.96 18.84
C PRO A 319 -21.95 -8.15 18.22
N ILE A 320 -21.58 -8.13 16.94
CA ILE A 320 -20.87 -9.25 16.30
C ILE A 320 -19.48 -9.41 16.93
N PHE A 321 -18.72 -8.31 17.00
CA PHE A 321 -17.44 -8.24 17.68
C PHE A 321 -17.59 -7.55 19.04
N PRO A 322 -16.69 -7.79 20.03
CA PRO A 322 -16.80 -7.20 21.36
C PRO A 322 -16.60 -5.68 21.40
N VAL A 323 -15.99 -5.12 20.35
CA VAL A 323 -15.64 -3.70 20.26
C VAL A 323 -15.97 -3.16 18.88
N ASP A 324 -16.14 -1.84 18.80
CA ASP A 324 -16.27 -1.13 17.53
C ASP A 324 -14.89 -0.70 17.01
N ASP A 325 -14.54 -1.15 15.81
CA ASP A 325 -13.52 -0.59 14.93
C ASP A 325 -14.20 -0.17 13.63
N VAL A 326 -14.34 1.14 13.42
CA VAL A 326 -15.13 1.70 12.33
C VAL A 326 -14.32 2.68 11.54
N ILE A 327 -14.13 2.42 10.24
CA ILE A 327 -13.64 3.43 9.30
C ILE A 327 -14.83 4.31 8.88
N THR A 328 -14.74 5.61 9.13
CA THR A 328 -15.84 6.57 8.88
C THR A 328 -15.69 7.30 7.56
N GLY A 329 -14.47 7.44 7.07
CA GLY A 329 -14.18 8.24 5.89
C GLY A 329 -12.70 8.31 5.54
N PHE A 330 -12.36 9.39 4.85
CA PHE A 330 -11.02 9.65 4.34
C PHE A 330 -10.69 11.15 4.43
N GLY A 331 -9.51 11.46 4.95
CA GLY A 331 -8.83 12.74 4.82
C GLY A 331 -7.86 12.74 3.64
N TYR A 332 -6.78 13.53 3.71
CA TYR A 332 -5.75 13.52 2.68
C TYR A 332 -4.73 12.42 2.95
N ALA A 333 -4.85 11.28 2.25
CA ALA A 333 -4.02 10.09 2.44
C ALA A 333 -4.17 9.38 3.81
N TRP A 334 -5.18 9.73 4.60
CA TRP A 334 -5.47 9.13 5.90
C TRP A 334 -6.92 8.67 5.96
N TYR A 335 -7.16 7.45 6.44
CA TYR A 335 -8.51 7.03 6.80
C TYR A 335 -8.91 7.70 8.12
N THR A 336 -10.12 8.25 8.17
CA THR A 336 -10.75 8.66 9.42
C THR A 336 -11.51 7.47 10.00
N SER A 337 -11.34 7.23 11.30
CA SER A 337 -11.92 6.07 11.96
C SER A 337 -12.19 6.33 13.44
N THR A 338 -12.92 5.41 14.06
CA THR A 338 -13.07 5.32 15.51
C THR A 338 -12.78 3.91 15.97
N TYR A 339 -12.04 3.77 17.08
CA TYR A 339 -11.83 2.48 17.75
C TYR A 339 -12.27 2.62 19.22
N ARG A 340 -13.22 1.80 19.67
CA ARG A 340 -13.87 1.94 20.99
C ARG A 340 -14.39 3.36 21.28
N GLY A 341 -14.86 4.05 20.23
CA GLY A 341 -15.29 5.45 20.32
C GLY A 341 -14.17 6.49 20.36
N TYR A 342 -12.90 6.10 20.52
CA TYR A 342 -11.77 7.01 20.38
C TYR A 342 -11.54 7.33 18.90
N ARG A 343 -11.40 8.62 18.57
CA ARG A 343 -11.00 9.05 17.23
C ARG A 343 -9.62 8.47 16.91
N ARG A 344 -9.50 7.87 15.73
CA ARG A 344 -8.29 7.25 15.23
C ARG A 344 -8.08 7.61 13.76
N LEU A 345 -6.86 8.02 13.42
CA LEU A 345 -6.41 8.15 12.04
C LEU A 345 -5.56 6.94 11.70
N LEU A 346 -5.73 6.39 10.51
CA LEU A 346 -4.88 5.30 10.07
C LEU A 346 -4.50 5.40 8.61
N THR A 347 -3.33 4.89 8.29
CA THR A 347 -2.92 4.58 6.92
C THR A 347 -2.32 3.19 6.91
N ASN A 348 -2.46 2.49 5.81
CA ASN A 348 -1.91 1.17 5.61
C ASN A 348 -1.25 1.07 4.24
N GLY A 349 -0.44 0.02 4.09
CA GLY A 349 0.18 -0.31 2.82
C GLY A 349 0.33 -1.79 2.67
N ASN A 350 0.04 -2.27 1.47
CA ASN A 350 0.37 -3.61 1.04
C ASN A 350 1.07 -3.51 -0.30
N LEU A 351 2.20 -4.21 -0.45
CA LEU A 351 2.90 -4.34 -1.71
C LEU A 351 3.73 -5.62 -1.68
N PHE A 352 3.31 -6.62 -2.47
CA PHE A 352 4.00 -7.89 -2.70
C PHE A 352 4.67 -8.49 -1.44
N SER A 353 3.85 -8.96 -0.50
CA SER A 353 4.24 -9.57 0.79
C SER A 353 4.56 -8.63 1.93
N TYR A 354 4.87 -7.36 1.67
CA TYR A 354 4.95 -6.40 2.76
C TYR A 354 3.58 -5.85 3.11
N THR A 355 3.26 -5.86 4.40
CA THR A 355 2.09 -5.16 4.94
C THR A 355 2.53 -4.25 6.07
N ALA A 356 2.15 -2.98 6.01
CA ALA A 356 2.45 -1.98 7.02
C ALA A 356 1.19 -1.21 7.41
N SER A 357 1.13 -0.73 8.65
CA SER A 357 0.06 0.16 9.10
C SER A 357 0.55 1.11 10.19
N ILE A 358 0.04 2.35 10.16
CA ILE A 358 0.15 3.33 11.25
C ILE A 358 -1.23 3.64 11.75
N TRP A 359 -1.41 3.57 13.07
CA TRP A 359 -2.59 4.07 13.77
C TRP A 359 -2.21 5.20 14.71
N MET A 360 -2.97 6.28 14.67
CA MET A 360 -2.75 7.46 15.49
C MET A 360 -4.04 7.82 16.23
N PHE A 361 -3.92 8.10 17.52
CA PHE A 361 -4.96 8.62 18.40
C PHE A 361 -4.52 10.03 18.85
N PRO A 362 -4.77 11.07 18.04
CA PRO A 362 -4.22 12.41 18.27
C PRO A 362 -4.56 12.97 19.65
N GLU A 363 -5.80 12.80 20.10
CA GLU A 363 -6.29 13.30 21.39
C GLU A 363 -5.66 12.61 22.61
N LYS A 364 -5.02 11.46 22.39
CA LYS A 364 -4.27 10.72 23.40
C LYS A 364 -2.76 10.87 23.26
N ASN A 365 -2.30 11.59 22.24
CA ASN A 365 -0.89 11.70 21.84
C ASN A 365 -0.23 10.32 21.70
N ILE A 366 -0.92 9.39 21.04
CA ILE A 366 -0.48 8.01 20.82
C ILE A 366 -0.41 7.74 19.33
N SER A 367 0.68 7.10 18.89
CA SER A 367 0.77 6.54 17.55
C SER A 367 1.52 5.21 17.59
N MET A 368 1.14 4.29 16.73
CA MET A 368 1.76 2.97 16.60
C MET A 368 1.95 2.61 15.14
N PHE A 369 3.05 1.93 14.85
CA PHE A 369 3.42 1.43 13.53
C PHE A 369 3.73 -0.05 13.64
N ALA A 370 3.23 -0.83 12.70
CA ALA A 370 3.62 -2.21 12.51
C ALA A 370 3.94 -2.47 11.04
N SER A 371 4.88 -3.39 10.77
CA SER A 371 5.14 -3.91 9.43
C SER A 371 5.56 -5.38 9.46
N ILE A 372 5.13 -6.16 8.49
CA ILE A 372 5.46 -7.58 8.31
C ILE A 372 6.01 -7.84 6.90
N ASN A 373 6.77 -8.92 6.72
CA ASN A 373 7.39 -9.36 5.46
C ASN A 373 6.73 -10.61 4.85
N GLY A 374 5.46 -10.85 5.19
CA GLY A 374 4.62 -11.88 4.58
C GLY A 374 4.04 -12.85 5.60
N PRO A 375 3.50 -13.98 5.14
CA PRO A 375 3.25 -14.31 3.73
C PRO A 375 2.19 -13.38 3.12
N GLN A 376 2.20 -13.16 1.79
CA GLN A 376 1.07 -12.49 1.12
C GLN A 376 -0.10 -13.46 0.92
N PHE A 377 -1.27 -13.16 1.49
CA PHE A 377 -2.56 -13.76 1.12
C PHE A 377 -3.73 -12.84 1.54
N PRO A 378 -4.97 -13.08 1.10
CA PRO A 378 -6.10 -12.19 1.36
C PRO A 378 -6.46 -12.18 2.83
N GLY A 379 -6.66 -10.99 3.39
CA GLY A 379 -6.94 -10.82 4.81
C GLY A 379 -5.69 -10.82 5.68
N MET A 380 -4.46 -10.85 5.13
CA MET A 380 -3.23 -10.70 5.92
C MET A 380 -3.17 -9.40 6.73
N ASP A 381 -3.85 -8.35 6.27
CA ASP A 381 -4.00 -7.11 7.02
C ASP A 381 -4.74 -7.32 8.36
N ILE A 382 -5.48 -8.43 8.52
CA ILE A 382 -6.13 -8.73 9.78
C ILE A 382 -5.16 -9.09 10.89
N PHE A 383 -4.02 -9.73 10.58
CA PHE A 383 -3.09 -10.15 11.63
C PHE A 383 -2.27 -8.99 12.16
N ILE A 384 -1.91 -8.04 11.29
CA ILE A 384 -1.32 -6.78 11.77
C ILE A 384 -2.35 -6.01 12.62
N LYS A 385 -3.64 -6.05 12.26
CA LYS A 385 -4.73 -5.46 13.06
C LYS A 385 -4.88 -6.13 14.42
N THR A 386 -4.77 -7.46 14.56
CA THR A 386 -4.88 -8.12 15.87
C THR A 386 -3.80 -7.66 16.84
N VAL A 387 -2.56 -7.48 16.35
CA VAL A 387 -1.47 -6.90 17.15
C VAL A 387 -1.77 -5.44 17.51
N LEU A 388 -2.21 -4.63 16.55
CA LEU A 388 -2.50 -3.20 16.78
C LEU A 388 -3.72 -2.98 17.69
N TRP A 389 -4.75 -3.84 17.65
CA TRP A 389 -5.89 -3.82 18.59
C TRP A 389 -5.45 -4.12 20.01
N TYR A 390 -4.67 -5.19 20.20
CA TYR A 390 -4.13 -5.56 21.50
C TYR A 390 -3.33 -4.41 22.13
N LEU A 391 -2.42 -3.80 21.36
CA LEU A 391 -1.64 -2.65 21.81
C LEU A 391 -2.49 -1.41 22.04
N SER A 392 -3.49 -1.16 21.19
CA SER A 392 -4.39 -0.02 21.35
C SER A 392 -5.12 -0.09 22.68
N ASP A 393 -5.64 -1.26 23.06
CA ASP A 393 -6.32 -1.43 24.34
C ASP A 393 -5.38 -1.13 25.51
N MET A 394 -4.18 -1.74 25.54
CA MET A 394 -3.18 -1.48 26.58
C MET A 394 -2.81 0.01 26.67
N LEU A 395 -2.59 0.66 25.53
CA LEU A 395 -2.14 2.05 25.47
C LEU A 395 -3.24 3.05 25.85
N LEU A 396 -4.50 2.72 25.57
CA LEU A 396 -5.68 3.49 25.95
C LEU A 396 -6.13 3.23 27.40
N GLY A 397 -5.55 2.21 28.07
CA GLY A 397 -5.93 1.83 29.43
C GLY A 397 -7.16 0.93 29.49
N GLU A 398 -7.55 0.33 28.36
CA GLU A 398 -8.63 -0.63 28.24
C GLU A 398 -8.09 -2.05 28.46
N THR A 399 -8.96 -2.98 28.88
CA THR A 399 -8.60 -4.40 28.89
C THR A 399 -8.60 -4.95 27.45
N PRO A 400 -7.50 -5.58 26.99
CA PRO A 400 -7.46 -6.24 25.68
C PRO A 400 -8.62 -7.20 25.48
N TRP A 401 -9.43 -6.97 24.43
CA TRP A 401 -10.53 -7.89 24.08
C TRP A 401 -10.04 -9.14 23.33
N LEU A 402 -8.83 -9.07 22.75
CA LEU A 402 -8.12 -10.20 22.15
C LEU A 402 -7.13 -10.80 23.13
N ASN A 403 -7.03 -12.11 23.08
CA ASN A 403 -5.97 -12.91 23.67
C ASN A 403 -5.29 -13.75 22.57
N ILE A 404 -4.29 -14.56 22.95
CA ILE A 404 -3.54 -15.40 22.01
C ILE A 404 -4.48 -16.31 21.18
N ASP A 405 -5.40 -17.02 21.84
CA ASP A 405 -6.28 -17.99 21.18
C ASP A 405 -7.21 -17.32 20.16
N THR A 406 -7.82 -16.21 20.55
CA THR A 406 -8.74 -15.45 19.70
C THR A 406 -8.01 -14.70 18.59
N ALA A 407 -6.77 -14.26 18.79
CA ALA A 407 -5.95 -13.71 17.72
C ALA A 407 -5.54 -14.78 16.70
N CYS A 408 -5.15 -15.97 17.16
CA CYS A 408 -4.79 -17.11 16.33
C CYS A 408 -5.97 -17.80 15.64
N SER A 409 -7.20 -17.60 16.14
CA SER A 409 -8.41 -18.14 15.51
C SER A 409 -9.29 -17.07 14.85
N PHE A 410 -8.90 -15.79 14.95
CA PHE A 410 -9.63 -14.66 14.37
C PHE A 410 -10.05 -14.95 12.92
N PRO A 411 -11.32 -14.68 12.54
CA PRO A 411 -12.35 -13.94 13.28
C PRO A 411 -13.22 -14.77 14.25
N LYS A 412 -12.89 -16.04 14.51
CA LYS A 412 -13.58 -16.84 15.54
C LYS A 412 -13.24 -16.32 16.96
N PRO A 413 -14.14 -16.48 17.94
CA PRO A 413 -15.46 -17.15 17.85
C PRO A 413 -16.58 -16.26 17.31
N TRP A 414 -16.33 -14.98 17.08
CA TRP A 414 -17.35 -13.97 16.76
C TRP A 414 -17.97 -14.12 15.38
N PHE A 415 -17.16 -14.53 14.40
CA PHE A 415 -17.62 -14.68 13.04
C PHE A 415 -16.97 -15.91 12.39
N THR A 416 -17.78 -16.66 11.66
CA THR A 416 -17.30 -17.74 10.79
C THR A 416 -17.57 -17.31 9.36
N PRO A 417 -16.52 -17.04 8.56
CA PRO A 417 -16.72 -16.68 7.16
C PRO A 417 -17.46 -17.79 6.43
N PRO A 418 -18.40 -17.44 5.52
CA PRO A 418 -19.03 -18.44 4.68
C PRO A 418 -17.98 -19.20 3.87
N THR A 419 -18.09 -20.52 3.81
CA THR A 419 -17.26 -21.34 2.94
C THR A 419 -17.80 -21.25 1.52
N PHE A 420 -17.04 -20.64 0.62
CA PHE A 420 -17.38 -20.62 -0.80
C PHE A 420 -16.80 -21.86 -1.46
N ASN A 421 -17.66 -22.74 -1.95
CA ASN A 421 -17.26 -23.86 -2.79
C ASN A 421 -17.28 -23.38 -4.25
N ILE A 422 -16.13 -22.94 -4.76
CA ILE A 422 -16.03 -22.48 -6.15
C ILE A 422 -15.63 -23.70 -6.99
N PRO A 423 -16.50 -24.19 -7.89
CA PRO A 423 -16.18 -25.35 -8.72
C PRO A 423 -14.99 -25.05 -9.61
N ALA A 424 -14.19 -26.09 -9.90
CA ALA A 424 -13.13 -25.98 -10.90
C ALA A 424 -13.74 -25.51 -12.22
N PRO A 425 -13.13 -24.52 -12.90
CA PRO A 425 -13.63 -24.02 -14.17
C PRO A 425 -13.71 -25.16 -15.20
N PRO A 426 -14.78 -25.24 -16.00
CA PRO A 426 -14.92 -26.26 -17.03
C PRO A 426 -13.80 -26.13 -18.07
N VAL A 427 -13.35 -27.27 -18.61
CA VAL A 427 -12.33 -27.33 -19.67
C VAL A 427 -13.03 -27.31 -21.02
N TYR A 428 -12.73 -26.30 -21.84
CA TYR A 428 -13.23 -26.18 -23.21
C TYR A 428 -12.10 -26.42 -24.21
N GLU A 429 -12.44 -26.96 -25.38
CA GLU A 429 -11.53 -27.06 -26.53
C GLU A 429 -11.84 -25.94 -27.52
N ASN A 430 -10.79 -25.36 -28.11
CA ASN A 430 -10.91 -24.29 -29.09
C ASN A 430 -9.90 -24.54 -30.21
N GLU A 431 -10.40 -24.82 -31.41
CA GLU A 431 -9.56 -25.12 -32.58
C GLU A 431 -8.85 -23.86 -33.14
N TYR A 432 -9.25 -22.68 -32.68
CA TYR A 432 -8.78 -21.37 -33.17
C TYR A 432 -7.72 -20.73 -32.27
N LEU A 433 -7.05 -21.49 -31.39
CA LEU A 433 -6.05 -20.95 -30.47
C LEU A 433 -4.91 -20.20 -31.18
N ALA A 434 -4.56 -20.59 -32.40
CA ALA A 434 -3.56 -19.91 -33.21
C ALA A 434 -3.92 -18.44 -33.52
N ASP A 435 -5.21 -18.10 -33.59
CA ASP A 435 -5.66 -16.75 -33.98
C ASP A 435 -5.36 -15.71 -32.88
N TYR A 436 -5.27 -16.15 -31.63
CA TYR A 436 -4.93 -15.28 -30.49
C TYR A 436 -3.42 -15.05 -30.35
N VAL A 437 -2.57 -15.85 -31.01
CA VAL A 437 -1.11 -15.70 -30.94
C VAL A 437 -0.68 -14.39 -31.59
N GLY A 438 0.17 -13.63 -30.92
CA GLY A 438 0.73 -12.39 -31.45
C GLY A 438 1.19 -11.41 -30.38
N ASN A 439 1.69 -10.27 -30.87
CA ASN A 439 2.10 -9.14 -30.04
C ASN A 439 0.99 -8.10 -30.04
N TYR A 440 0.65 -7.60 -28.86
CA TYR A 440 -0.38 -6.61 -28.64
C TYR A 440 0.20 -5.41 -27.89
N ILE A 441 -0.21 -4.21 -28.28
CA ILE A 441 0.21 -2.96 -27.64
C ILE A 441 -0.92 -2.38 -26.80
N SER A 442 -0.58 -1.82 -25.64
CA SER A 442 -1.48 -1.05 -24.79
C SER A 442 -0.92 0.37 -24.63
N ASP A 443 -1.81 1.36 -24.59
CA ASP A 443 -1.40 2.75 -24.37
C ASP A 443 -1.03 2.98 -22.89
N LEU A 444 -1.56 2.15 -21.98
CA LEU A 444 -1.41 2.29 -20.53
C LEU A 444 -0.39 1.32 -19.92
N LEU A 445 -0.43 0.05 -20.34
CA LEU A 445 0.36 -1.04 -19.76
C LEU A 445 1.48 -1.52 -20.70
N PRO A 446 2.42 -2.34 -20.22
CA PRO A 446 3.39 -3.01 -21.09
C PRO A 446 2.71 -3.78 -22.25
N ALA A 447 3.48 -4.03 -23.30
CA ALA A 447 3.03 -4.88 -24.40
C ALA A 447 2.62 -6.27 -23.88
N VAL A 448 1.59 -6.81 -24.50
CA VAL A 448 1.07 -8.15 -24.22
C VAL A 448 1.57 -9.10 -25.30
N VAL A 449 2.14 -10.22 -24.89
CA VAL A 449 2.56 -11.31 -25.79
C VAL A 449 1.69 -12.52 -25.50
N ILE A 450 1.05 -13.06 -26.55
CA ILE A 450 0.33 -14.32 -26.47
C ILE A 450 1.02 -15.33 -27.38
N ALA A 451 1.43 -16.46 -26.82
CA ALA A 451 2.15 -17.52 -27.53
C ALA A 451 1.67 -18.91 -27.10
N PHE A 452 1.95 -19.94 -27.90
CA PHE A 452 1.72 -21.32 -27.44
C PHE A 452 2.64 -21.66 -26.27
N LYS A 453 2.08 -22.34 -25.27
CA LYS A 453 2.82 -22.84 -24.13
C LYS A 453 3.78 -23.95 -24.59
N GLN A 454 5.06 -23.83 -24.23
CA GLN A 454 6.10 -24.81 -24.55
C GLN A 454 6.38 -25.72 -23.34
N ASP A 455 5.36 -26.40 -22.83
CA ASP A 455 5.47 -27.25 -21.62
C ASP A 455 5.36 -28.76 -21.89
N GLY A 456 5.27 -29.15 -23.17
CA GLY A 456 5.12 -30.56 -23.57
C GLY A 456 3.76 -31.18 -23.24
N SER A 457 2.77 -30.37 -22.85
CA SER A 457 1.42 -30.85 -22.60
C SER A 457 0.73 -31.35 -23.89
N PRO A 458 -0.13 -32.39 -23.80
CA PRO A 458 -0.79 -32.96 -24.98
C PRO A 458 -1.92 -32.09 -25.54
N LYS A 459 -2.33 -31.03 -24.83
CA LYS A 459 -3.35 -30.08 -25.29
C LYS A 459 -2.72 -28.71 -25.51
N PRO A 460 -2.94 -28.06 -26.68
CA PRO A 460 -2.42 -26.72 -26.90
C PRO A 460 -3.04 -25.75 -25.88
N ALA A 461 -2.17 -25.07 -25.13
CA ALA A 461 -2.53 -23.98 -24.23
C ALA A 461 -1.78 -22.71 -24.64
N LEU A 462 -2.33 -21.54 -24.30
CA LEU A 462 -1.69 -20.26 -24.58
C LEU A 462 -1.09 -19.68 -23.31
N ARG A 463 0.09 -19.09 -23.47
CA ARG A 463 0.81 -18.28 -22.48
C ARG A 463 0.45 -16.81 -22.74
N PHE A 464 0.12 -16.08 -21.68
CA PHE A 464 -0.08 -14.63 -21.70
C PHE A 464 1.01 -13.96 -20.87
N GLU A 465 1.66 -12.95 -21.44
CA GLU A 465 2.73 -12.19 -20.78
C GLU A 465 2.48 -10.70 -20.93
N MET A 466 2.44 -9.97 -19.80
CA MET A 466 2.27 -8.53 -19.74
C MET A 466 3.28 -7.97 -18.72
N GLY A 467 4.45 -7.57 -19.22
CA GLY A 467 5.57 -7.19 -18.37
C GLY A 467 5.94 -8.33 -17.42
N ARG A 468 5.87 -8.07 -16.11
CA ARG A 468 6.15 -9.04 -15.04
C ARG A 468 5.00 -10.02 -14.79
N ILE A 469 3.79 -9.73 -15.26
CA ILE A 469 2.61 -10.60 -15.06
C ILE A 469 2.61 -11.66 -16.15
N THR A 470 2.61 -12.93 -15.77
CA THR A 470 2.51 -14.05 -16.70
C THR A 470 1.50 -15.08 -16.22
N GLY A 471 0.94 -15.83 -17.16
CA GLY A 471 -0.08 -16.81 -16.85
C GLY A 471 -0.53 -17.61 -18.06
N ASP A 472 -1.46 -18.51 -17.80
CA ASP A 472 -2.03 -19.39 -18.81
C ASP A 472 -3.41 -18.89 -19.22
N LEU A 473 -3.74 -18.96 -20.51
CA LEU A 473 -5.07 -18.67 -21.03
C LEU A 473 -5.81 -19.96 -21.34
N TRP A 474 -7.02 -20.05 -20.81
CA TRP A 474 -7.89 -21.21 -20.95
C TRP A 474 -9.08 -20.88 -21.83
N PRO A 475 -9.45 -21.73 -22.80
CA PRO A 475 -10.67 -21.54 -23.57
C PRO A 475 -11.91 -21.50 -22.69
N THR A 476 -12.90 -20.72 -23.11
CA THR A 476 -14.25 -20.70 -22.52
C THR A 476 -15.26 -21.29 -23.49
N SER A 477 -16.55 -21.27 -23.14
CA SER A 477 -17.65 -21.66 -24.03
C SER A 477 -17.81 -20.74 -25.26
N THR A 478 -17.08 -19.63 -25.33
CA THR A 478 -17.16 -18.67 -26.44
C THR A 478 -15.77 -18.41 -27.04
N SER A 479 -15.73 -18.13 -28.35
CA SER A 479 -14.49 -17.75 -29.06
C SER A 479 -14.07 -16.30 -28.83
N ILE A 480 -14.84 -15.51 -28.08
CA ILE A 480 -14.49 -14.11 -27.80
C ILE A 480 -13.91 -13.93 -26.39
N GLN A 481 -13.79 -15.01 -25.62
CA GLN A 481 -13.31 -14.97 -24.24
C GLN A 481 -12.36 -16.13 -23.96
N LEU A 482 -11.20 -15.81 -23.38
CA LEU A 482 -10.31 -16.74 -22.71
C LEU A 482 -10.21 -16.37 -21.23
N ASP A 483 -10.01 -17.35 -20.37
CA ASP A 483 -9.83 -17.14 -18.94
C ASP A 483 -8.33 -17.15 -18.61
N PHE A 484 -7.82 -16.02 -18.11
CA PHE A 484 -6.43 -15.81 -17.74
C PHE A 484 -6.15 -16.21 -16.28
N GLU A 485 -5.34 -17.24 -16.12
CA GLU A 485 -4.86 -17.76 -14.85
C GLU A 485 -3.44 -17.23 -14.59
N VAL A 486 -3.30 -16.28 -13.67
CA VAL A 486 -1.99 -15.71 -13.31
C VAL A 486 -1.14 -16.81 -12.67
N THR A 487 0.07 -17.01 -13.19
CA THR A 487 1.06 -17.94 -12.63
C THR A 487 2.18 -17.20 -11.91
N GLU A 488 2.59 -16.03 -12.41
CA GLU A 488 3.63 -15.21 -11.79
C GLU A 488 3.33 -13.70 -11.96
N PRO A 489 3.79 -12.85 -11.04
CA PRO A 489 4.31 -13.22 -9.72
C PRO A 489 3.23 -13.84 -8.83
N TRP A 490 3.58 -14.89 -8.09
CA TRP A 490 2.65 -15.64 -7.24
C TRP A 490 1.89 -14.76 -6.23
N GLU A 491 2.51 -13.68 -5.76
CA GLU A 491 1.91 -12.65 -4.90
C GLU A 491 0.61 -12.05 -5.47
N LEU A 492 0.42 -12.08 -6.79
CA LEU A 492 -0.80 -11.65 -7.46
C LEU A 492 -1.79 -12.79 -7.68
N ALA A 493 -1.27 -14.00 -7.88
CA ALA A 493 -2.10 -15.18 -8.11
C ALA A 493 -2.99 -15.49 -6.89
N ILE A 494 -2.52 -15.17 -5.68
CA ILE A 494 -3.21 -15.48 -4.40
C ILE A 494 -4.19 -14.38 -3.96
N GLN A 495 -4.49 -13.33 -4.74
CA GLN A 495 -5.27 -12.19 -4.20
C GLN A 495 -6.68 -12.56 -3.67
N HIS A 496 -7.22 -13.77 -3.90
CA HIS A 496 -8.38 -14.31 -3.19
C HIS A 496 -8.36 -15.86 -3.06
N VAL A 497 -8.16 -16.45 -1.87
CA VAL A 497 -9.00 -17.46 -1.14
C VAL A 497 -8.20 -18.28 -0.10
N VAL A 498 -8.90 -18.68 0.98
CA VAL A 498 -8.50 -19.50 2.15
C VAL A 498 -8.51 -21.02 1.82
N SER A 499 -7.98 -21.44 0.66
CA SER A 499 -7.76 -22.87 0.38
C SER A 499 -6.70 -23.10 -0.70
N ASP A 500 -5.93 -24.17 -0.54
CA ASP A 500 -4.84 -24.62 -1.44
C ASP A 500 -5.31 -25.06 -2.86
N THR A 501 -6.52 -24.67 -3.28
CA THR A 501 -7.19 -25.23 -4.46
C THR A 501 -7.74 -24.18 -5.43
N PHE A 502 -7.48 -22.89 -5.21
CA PHE A 502 -8.09 -21.84 -6.01
C PHE A 502 -7.08 -21.11 -6.90
N THR A 503 -7.19 -21.26 -8.22
CA THR A 503 -6.61 -20.30 -9.17
C THR A 503 -7.68 -19.35 -9.66
N LYS A 504 -7.54 -18.07 -9.30
CA LYS A 504 -8.41 -17.01 -9.80
C LYS A 504 -8.14 -16.81 -11.29
N ARG A 505 -9.19 -16.94 -12.10
CA ARG A 505 -9.15 -16.65 -13.52
C ARG A 505 -9.79 -15.30 -13.82
N TYR A 506 -9.13 -14.51 -14.66
CA TYR A 506 -9.59 -13.21 -15.12
C TYR A 506 -10.05 -13.32 -16.58
N PRO A 507 -11.27 -12.88 -16.92
CA PRO A 507 -11.72 -12.97 -18.29
C PRO A 507 -10.93 -12.00 -19.19
N VAL A 508 -10.45 -12.52 -20.32
CA VAL A 508 -9.81 -11.77 -21.41
C VAL A 508 -10.71 -11.87 -22.62
N PHE A 509 -11.21 -10.72 -23.05
CA PHE A 509 -12.12 -10.62 -24.18
C PHE A 509 -11.37 -10.21 -25.44
N PHE A 510 -11.79 -10.73 -26.59
CA PHE A 510 -11.16 -10.47 -27.89
C PHE A 510 -12.19 -9.98 -28.90
N GLN A 511 -11.79 -9.03 -29.73
CA GLN A 511 -12.54 -8.58 -30.89
C GLN A 511 -12.08 -9.31 -32.13
N ILE A 512 -13.02 -9.96 -32.81
CA ILE A 512 -12.77 -10.75 -34.02
C ILE A 512 -13.42 -10.04 -35.21
N SER A 513 -12.63 -9.76 -36.25
CA SER A 513 -13.09 -9.21 -37.53
C SER A 513 -12.57 -10.08 -38.66
N ASP A 514 -13.42 -10.49 -39.61
CA ASP A 514 -13.06 -11.35 -40.74
C ASP A 514 -12.26 -12.61 -40.35
N ARG A 515 -12.67 -13.24 -39.23
CA ARG A 515 -12.00 -14.41 -38.61
C ARG A 515 -10.60 -14.16 -38.06
N ASN A 516 -10.17 -12.90 -37.94
CA ASN A 516 -8.90 -12.54 -37.31
C ASN A 516 -9.14 -11.82 -35.98
N VAL A 517 -8.37 -12.19 -34.96
CA VAL A 517 -8.29 -11.42 -33.71
C VAL A 517 -7.57 -10.10 -33.99
N THR A 518 -8.23 -8.98 -33.69
CA THR A 518 -7.72 -7.62 -34.00
C THR A 518 -7.34 -6.84 -32.75
N SER A 519 -8.06 -7.06 -31.65
CA SER A 519 -7.84 -6.41 -30.38
C SER A 519 -8.39 -7.28 -29.25
N GLY A 520 -8.12 -6.90 -28.02
CA GLY A 520 -8.76 -7.49 -26.86
C GLY A 520 -8.65 -6.61 -25.63
N PHE A 521 -9.21 -7.07 -24.53
CA PHE A 521 -9.05 -6.44 -23.23
C PHE A 521 -9.08 -7.47 -22.10
N VAL A 522 -8.21 -7.28 -21.10
CA VAL A 522 -8.28 -8.05 -19.86
C VAL A 522 -9.22 -7.33 -18.91
N MET A 523 -10.20 -8.06 -18.36
CA MET A 523 -11.08 -7.59 -17.31
C MET A 523 -10.57 -8.08 -15.96
N PHE A 524 -9.90 -7.18 -15.24
CA PHE A 524 -9.58 -7.45 -13.86
C PHE A 524 -10.76 -7.02 -12.99
N THR A 525 -11.57 -8.00 -12.60
CA THR A 525 -12.90 -7.80 -11.99
C THR A 525 -12.85 -7.08 -10.64
N ASP A 526 -11.76 -7.18 -9.88
CA ASP A 526 -11.63 -6.57 -8.54
C ASP A 526 -11.53 -5.05 -8.58
N VAL A 527 -10.94 -4.52 -9.66
CA VAL A 527 -10.87 -3.07 -9.89
C VAL A 527 -11.97 -2.62 -10.86
N GLY A 528 -12.66 -3.57 -11.50
CA GLY A 528 -13.70 -3.38 -12.50
C GLY A 528 -13.23 -2.47 -13.64
N VAL A 529 -12.11 -2.87 -14.25
CA VAL A 529 -11.45 -2.17 -15.34
C VAL A 529 -11.25 -3.13 -16.51
N SER A 530 -11.47 -2.63 -17.73
CA SER A 530 -10.97 -3.25 -18.96
C SER A 530 -9.66 -2.59 -19.36
N VAL A 531 -8.61 -3.38 -19.59
CA VAL A 531 -7.34 -2.90 -20.15
C VAL A 531 -7.33 -3.24 -21.63
N PRO A 532 -7.56 -2.27 -22.54
CA PRO A 532 -7.54 -2.54 -23.97
C PRO A 532 -6.11 -2.76 -24.47
N PHE A 533 -5.98 -3.66 -25.44
CA PHE A 533 -4.77 -3.91 -26.20
C PHE A 533 -5.11 -4.18 -27.67
N ARG A 534 -4.24 -3.74 -28.58
CA ARG A 534 -4.42 -3.86 -30.04
C ARG A 534 -3.37 -4.79 -30.62
N LYS A 535 -3.78 -5.74 -31.47
CA LYS A 535 -2.85 -6.64 -32.12
C LYS A 535 -2.02 -5.85 -33.13
N THR A 536 -0.71 -6.02 -33.08
CA THR A 536 0.20 -5.42 -34.07
C THR A 536 0.16 -6.26 -35.34
N SER A 537 0.16 -5.59 -36.50
CA SER A 537 0.46 -6.26 -37.76
C SER A 537 1.91 -6.73 -37.72
N ILE A 538 2.15 -8.00 -38.03
CA ILE A 538 3.48 -8.61 -38.15
C ILE A 538 4.32 -7.82 -39.16
#